data_AF-A0A125BEF0-F1
#
_entry.id   AF-A0A125BEF0-F1
#
_cell.length_a   1.000
_cell.length_b   1.000
_cell.length_c   1.000
_cell.angle_alpha   90.00
_cell.angle_beta   90.00
_cell.angle_gamma   90.00
#
_symmetry.space_group_name_H-M   'P 1'
#
loop_
_entity.id
_entity.type
_entity.pdbx_description
1 polymer ?
#
loop_
_entity_poly.entity_id
_entity_poly.type
_entity_poly.pdbx_seq_one_letter_code
_entity_poly.pdbx_strand_id
1 'polypeptide(L)'
;MTKTSRRNRFRLKILRALRPWHRRLGLVSALFILLLVLTGVAINHSDDFGLDQTPVTQSWLLDYYGIAAPLHVAQFGVAPSALYITDNLLWQNQHMILEANTTLISASYVDNMLVAIDAQQLYLFNDLGQLQETQNASTGLPSGLLALAIVDGRVWLNTDNGVYQADEQLIDWQAIAPLTTPVAWLSESKVVDKEVVNLARSANLHWQRVMLDLHSGRLFGHLSVWLWDLFALALLMVSLSGFWIWLKQKPPR
;
A
#
# COMPACT_ATOMS: atom_id res chain seq x y z
N MET A 1 -30.65 -7.09 -67.55
CA MET A 1 -29.28 -7.11 -67.00
C MET A 1 -28.96 -5.78 -66.33
N THR A 2 -28.94 -5.63 -64.98
CA THR A 2 -28.34 -4.45 -64.27
C THR A 2 -28.28 -4.57 -62.73
N LYS A 3 -28.27 -5.77 -62.12
CA LYS A 3 -28.11 -5.91 -60.64
C LYS A 3 -26.70 -5.48 -60.13
N THR A 4 -25.69 -5.45 -61.00
CA THR A 4 -24.29 -5.13 -60.67
C THR A 4 -24.02 -3.64 -60.42
N SER A 5 -24.74 -2.73 -61.10
CA SER A 5 -24.49 -1.27 -61.00
C SER A 5 -24.92 -0.67 -59.66
N ARG A 6 -26.06 -1.12 -59.11
CA ARG A 6 -26.61 -0.63 -57.83
C ARG A 6 -25.75 -1.05 -56.64
N ARG A 7 -25.21 -2.28 -56.68
CA ARG A 7 -24.32 -2.84 -55.63
C ARG A 7 -22.99 -2.09 -55.55
N ASN A 8 -22.45 -1.64 -56.68
CA ASN A 8 -21.23 -0.83 -56.72
C ASN A 8 -21.45 0.61 -56.21
N ARG A 9 -22.59 1.25 -56.54
CA ARG A 9 -22.92 2.59 -56.00
C ARG A 9 -23.12 2.59 -54.48
N PHE A 10 -23.80 1.60 -53.93
CA PHE A 10 -24.02 1.48 -52.48
C PHE A 10 -22.70 1.25 -51.74
N ARG A 11 -21.83 0.37 -52.26
CA ARG A 11 -20.48 0.13 -51.74
C ARG A 11 -19.61 1.39 -51.73
N LEU A 12 -19.63 2.20 -52.80
CA LEU A 12 -18.87 3.44 -52.89
C LEU A 12 -19.37 4.51 -51.91
N LYS A 13 -20.68 4.61 -51.69
CA LYS A 13 -21.26 5.51 -50.67
C LYS A 13 -20.86 5.10 -49.26
N ILE A 14 -20.91 3.81 -48.93
CA ILE A 14 -20.45 3.28 -47.64
C ILE A 14 -18.97 3.60 -47.40
N LEU A 15 -18.10 3.34 -48.40
CA LEU A 15 -16.67 3.63 -48.27
C LEU A 15 -16.38 5.13 -48.11
N ARG A 16 -17.12 6.02 -48.77
CA ARG A 16 -17.00 7.47 -48.58
C ARG A 16 -17.43 7.92 -47.19
N ALA A 17 -18.46 7.31 -46.62
CA ALA A 17 -18.93 7.62 -45.27
C ALA A 17 -18.00 7.04 -44.18
N LEU A 18 -17.45 5.84 -44.40
CA LEU A 18 -16.55 5.17 -43.44
C LEU A 18 -15.22 5.92 -43.25
N ARG A 19 -14.62 6.45 -44.31
CA ARG A 19 -13.29 7.11 -44.26
C ARG A 19 -13.18 8.25 -43.23
N PRO A 20 -14.08 9.26 -43.19
CA PRO A 20 -13.98 10.35 -42.21
C PRO A 20 -14.23 9.89 -40.77
N TRP A 21 -15.15 8.94 -40.57
CA TRP A 21 -15.41 8.34 -39.25
C TRP A 21 -14.23 7.50 -38.76
N HIS A 22 -13.65 6.66 -39.63
CA HIS A 22 -12.43 5.91 -39.35
C HIS A 22 -11.27 6.85 -38.98
N ARG A 23 -11.09 7.98 -39.68
CA ARG A 23 -10.03 8.94 -39.35
C ARG A 23 -10.22 9.59 -37.97
N ARG A 24 -11.45 9.99 -37.63
CA ARG A 24 -11.75 10.62 -36.33
C ARG A 24 -11.62 9.63 -35.17
N LEU A 25 -12.25 8.45 -35.31
CA LEU A 25 -12.15 7.39 -34.31
C LEU A 25 -10.71 6.88 -34.19
N GLY A 26 -9.97 6.81 -35.30
CA GLY A 26 -8.57 6.42 -35.33
C GLY A 26 -7.67 7.37 -34.54
N LEU A 27 -7.89 8.68 -34.62
CA LEU A 27 -7.12 9.65 -33.83
C LEU A 27 -7.35 9.49 -32.33
N VAL A 28 -8.61 9.37 -31.91
CA VAL A 28 -8.97 9.12 -30.50
C VAL A 28 -8.40 7.78 -30.03
N SER A 29 -8.55 6.74 -30.85
CA SER A 29 -8.03 5.40 -30.59
C SER A 29 -6.51 5.38 -30.47
N ALA A 30 -5.79 6.18 -31.27
CA ALA A 30 -4.33 6.25 -31.21
C ALA A 30 -3.82 6.83 -29.89
N LEU A 31 -4.45 7.90 -29.37
CA LEU A 31 -4.13 8.44 -28.05
C LEU A 31 -4.41 7.41 -26.95
N PHE A 32 -5.52 6.69 -27.06
CA PHE A 32 -5.88 5.65 -26.11
C PHE A 32 -4.92 4.45 -26.15
N ILE A 33 -4.49 4.00 -27.34
CA ILE A 33 -3.42 2.99 -27.48
C ILE A 33 -2.14 3.47 -26.82
N LEU A 34 -1.74 4.73 -27.03
CA LEU A 34 -0.54 5.30 -26.40
C LEU A 34 -0.60 5.15 -24.88
N LEU A 35 -1.73 5.51 -24.27
CA LEU A 35 -1.96 5.31 -22.84
C LEU A 35 -1.84 3.84 -22.43
N LEU A 36 -2.52 2.93 -23.14
CA LEU A 36 -2.51 1.49 -22.83
C LEU A 36 -1.13 0.86 -23.00
N VAL A 37 -0.36 1.28 -24.00
CA VAL A 37 1.00 0.78 -24.24
C VAL A 37 1.94 1.27 -23.16
N LEU A 38 1.92 2.57 -22.84
CA LEU A 38 2.80 3.12 -21.79
C LEU A 38 2.51 2.49 -20.44
N THR A 39 1.24 2.42 -20.04
CA THR A 39 0.83 1.78 -18.79
C THR A 39 1.07 0.28 -18.81
N GLY A 40 0.80 -0.40 -19.93
CA GLY A 40 1.00 -1.85 -20.06
C GLY A 40 2.47 -2.24 -19.98
N VAL A 41 3.36 -1.47 -20.60
CA VAL A 41 4.82 -1.67 -20.47
C VAL A 41 5.27 -1.44 -19.02
N ALA A 42 4.80 -0.36 -18.38
CA ALA A 42 5.09 -0.08 -16.99
C ALA A 42 4.63 -1.22 -16.06
N ILE A 43 3.43 -1.74 -16.26
CA ILE A 43 2.88 -2.85 -15.46
C ILE A 43 3.63 -4.16 -15.72
N ASN A 44 3.95 -4.48 -16.98
CA ASN A 44 4.67 -5.72 -17.32
C ASN A 44 6.10 -5.75 -16.80
N HIS A 45 6.70 -4.58 -16.63
CA HIS A 45 8.04 -4.40 -16.07
C HIS A 45 7.96 -3.74 -14.69
N SER A 46 6.92 -4.06 -13.90
CA SER A 46 6.74 -3.47 -12.57
C SER A 46 7.96 -3.69 -11.71
N ASP A 47 8.50 -4.91 -11.73
CA ASP A 47 9.61 -5.32 -10.88
C ASP A 47 10.91 -4.65 -11.33
N ASP A 48 11.15 -4.59 -12.65
CA ASP A 48 12.33 -3.92 -13.23
C ASP A 48 12.33 -2.41 -12.95
N PHE A 49 11.15 -1.80 -12.89
CA PHE A 49 10.97 -0.37 -12.56
C PHE A 49 10.73 -0.12 -11.07
N GLY A 50 10.67 -1.17 -10.24
CA GLY A 50 10.35 -1.10 -8.82
C GLY A 50 8.97 -0.53 -8.50
N LEU A 51 8.01 -0.57 -9.43
CA LEU A 51 6.65 -0.03 -9.22
C LEU A 51 5.85 -0.83 -8.20
N ASP A 52 6.17 -2.12 -8.05
CA ASP A 52 5.61 -3.05 -7.07
C ASP A 52 6.16 -2.83 -5.65
N GLN A 53 7.34 -2.21 -5.54
CA GLN A 53 8.05 -1.96 -4.28
C GLN A 53 8.08 -0.49 -3.88
N THR A 54 7.77 0.43 -4.80
CA THR A 54 7.75 1.87 -4.52
C THR A 54 6.37 2.31 -4.01
N PRO A 55 6.25 2.68 -2.71
CA PRO A 55 4.98 3.11 -2.16
C PRO A 55 4.61 4.52 -2.66
N VAL A 56 3.30 4.79 -2.68
CA VAL A 56 2.74 6.09 -3.01
C VAL A 56 2.76 6.97 -1.76
N THR A 57 3.54 8.04 -1.79
CA THR A 57 3.71 8.94 -0.63
C THR A 57 2.87 10.22 -0.72
N GLN A 58 2.27 10.49 -1.89
CA GLN A 58 1.48 11.68 -2.14
C GLN A 58 0.15 11.61 -1.40
N SER A 59 -0.02 12.43 -0.35
CA SER A 59 -1.21 12.42 0.52
C SER A 59 -2.52 12.55 -0.24
N TRP A 60 -2.61 13.40 -1.28
CA TRP A 60 -3.83 13.56 -2.08
C TRP A 60 -4.23 12.28 -2.82
N LEU A 61 -3.24 11.47 -3.24
CA LEU A 61 -3.49 10.22 -3.94
C LEU A 61 -3.89 9.14 -2.94
N LEU A 62 -3.26 9.11 -1.76
CA LEU A 62 -3.69 8.26 -0.65
C LEU A 62 -5.14 8.57 -0.22
N ASP A 63 -5.51 9.84 -0.14
CA ASP A 63 -6.89 10.29 0.13
C ASP A 63 -7.85 9.82 -0.98
N TYR A 64 -7.44 9.95 -2.25
CA TYR A 64 -8.22 9.48 -3.40
C TYR A 64 -8.50 7.97 -3.33
N TYR A 65 -7.51 7.19 -2.89
CA TYR A 65 -7.63 5.75 -2.68
C TYR A 65 -8.37 5.36 -1.39
N GLY A 66 -8.81 6.34 -0.59
CA GLY A 66 -9.54 6.09 0.66
C GLY A 66 -8.68 5.53 1.79
N ILE A 67 -7.36 5.71 1.72
CA ILE A 67 -6.44 5.20 2.74
C ILE A 67 -6.44 6.18 3.92
N ALA A 68 -7.16 5.83 4.97
CA ALA A 68 -7.25 6.65 6.18
C ALA A 68 -5.91 6.75 6.91
N ALA A 69 -5.73 7.83 7.67
CA ALA A 69 -4.63 7.90 8.63
C ALA A 69 -4.85 6.88 9.77
N PRO A 70 -3.77 6.31 10.34
CA PRO A 70 -3.86 5.46 11.51
C PRO A 70 -4.59 6.15 12.66
N LEU A 71 -5.35 5.39 13.45
CA LEU A 71 -6.12 5.92 14.57
C LEU A 71 -5.21 6.27 15.75
N HIS A 72 -4.20 5.45 15.99
CA HIS A 72 -3.20 5.63 17.01
C HIS A 72 -1.83 5.84 16.37
N VAL A 73 -1.13 6.91 16.79
CA VAL A 73 0.26 7.17 16.40
C VAL A 73 1.03 7.60 17.63
N ALA A 74 2.08 6.86 17.93
CA ALA A 74 2.94 7.12 19.07
C ALA A 74 4.40 7.10 18.63
N GLN A 75 5.19 7.97 19.23
CA GLN A 75 6.65 7.96 19.11
C GLN A 75 7.25 7.67 20.48
N PHE A 76 8.20 6.73 20.52
CA PHE A 76 8.98 6.39 21.69
C PHE A 76 10.46 6.70 21.45
N GLY A 77 11.10 7.33 22.44
CA GLY A 77 12.48 7.80 22.34
C GLY A 77 12.63 9.07 21.47
N VAL A 78 13.88 9.38 21.14
CA VAL A 78 14.28 10.61 20.42
C VAL A 78 15.10 10.23 19.19
N ALA A 79 14.98 11.01 18.12
CA ALA A 79 15.78 10.83 16.92
C ALA A 79 17.29 10.83 17.24
N PRO A 80 18.11 10.02 16.54
CA PRO A 80 17.75 9.18 15.40
C PRO A 80 17.16 7.81 15.76
N SER A 81 17.25 7.36 17.01
CA SER A 81 16.80 6.04 17.45
C SER A 81 15.32 6.01 17.87
N ALA A 82 14.50 6.90 17.33
CA ALA A 82 13.08 6.93 17.65
C ALA A 82 12.37 5.70 17.07
N LEU A 83 11.48 5.12 17.85
CA LEU A 83 10.56 4.08 17.42
C LEU A 83 9.19 4.70 17.22
N TYR A 84 8.49 4.25 16.19
CA TYR A 84 7.13 4.73 15.92
C TYR A 84 6.16 3.57 15.89
N ILE A 85 5.00 3.80 16.48
CA ILE A 85 3.86 2.90 16.43
C ILE A 85 2.76 3.58 15.63
N THR A 86 2.18 2.86 14.68
CA THR A 86 0.95 3.28 13.99
C THR A 86 -0.06 2.13 14.04
N ASP A 87 -1.08 2.26 14.87
CA ASP A 87 -2.01 1.18 15.22
C ASP A 87 -1.27 -0.11 15.65
N ASN A 88 -1.30 -1.16 14.84
CA ASN A 88 -0.63 -2.44 15.08
C ASN A 88 0.76 -2.55 14.44
N LEU A 89 1.27 -1.49 13.81
CA LEU A 89 2.54 -1.50 13.10
C LEU A 89 3.65 -0.86 13.94
N LEU A 90 4.83 -1.50 13.96
CA LEU A 90 6.05 -0.96 14.56
C LEU A 90 7.04 -0.56 13.48
N TRP A 91 7.63 0.63 13.64
CA TRP A 91 8.57 1.21 12.69
C TRP A 91 9.89 1.56 13.37
N GLN A 92 10.99 1.21 12.70
CA GLN A 92 12.35 1.56 13.08
C GLN A 92 13.04 2.14 11.84
N ASN A 93 13.66 3.32 11.95
CA ASN A 93 14.36 3.98 10.84
C ASN A 93 13.52 4.09 9.55
N GLN A 94 12.23 4.42 9.66
CA GLN A 94 11.28 4.47 8.52
C GLN A 94 11.02 3.14 7.81
N HIS A 95 11.42 2.01 8.41
CA HIS A 95 11.07 0.67 7.95
C HIS A 95 10.10 0.02 8.92
N MET A 96 9.05 -0.61 8.38
CA MET A 96 8.14 -1.44 9.17
C MET A 96 8.88 -2.72 9.59
N ILE A 97 8.92 -3.01 10.88
CA ILE A 97 9.59 -4.19 11.45
C ILE A 97 8.62 -5.20 12.05
N LEU A 98 7.37 -4.80 12.32
CA LEU A 98 6.32 -5.69 12.82
C LEU A 98 4.93 -5.21 12.37
N GLU A 99 4.08 -6.17 12.03
CA GLU A 99 2.62 -6.02 12.03
C GLU A 99 2.04 -6.97 13.11
N ALA A 100 1.57 -6.39 14.21
CA ALA A 100 0.99 -7.12 15.35
C ALA A 100 -0.47 -7.49 15.10
N ASN A 101 -1.01 -8.40 15.92
CA ASN A 101 -2.43 -8.79 15.85
C ASN A 101 -3.37 -7.71 16.39
N THR A 102 -2.89 -6.92 17.34
CA THR A 102 -3.65 -5.84 17.99
C THR A 102 -2.81 -4.57 18.05
N THR A 103 -3.44 -3.44 18.42
CA THR A 103 -2.76 -2.15 18.55
C THR A 103 -1.59 -2.26 19.53
N LEU A 104 -0.41 -1.85 19.08
CA LEU A 104 0.78 -1.79 19.91
C LEU A 104 0.64 -0.65 20.92
N ILE A 105 1.16 -0.89 22.12
CA ILE A 105 1.05 0.03 23.26
C ILE A 105 2.34 0.82 23.44
N SER A 106 3.49 0.14 23.43
CA SER A 106 4.77 0.80 23.66
C SER A 106 5.93 -0.02 23.12
N ALA A 107 7.03 0.67 22.81
CA ALA A 107 8.28 0.06 22.37
C ALA A 107 9.49 0.82 22.92
N SER A 108 10.57 0.12 23.24
CA SER A 108 11.84 0.71 23.68
C SER A 108 13.01 -0.22 23.42
N TYR A 109 14.20 0.35 23.36
CA TYR A 109 15.44 -0.41 23.46
C TYR A 109 15.76 -0.77 24.90
N VAL A 110 16.35 -1.95 25.08
CA VAL A 110 16.92 -2.47 26.32
C VAL A 110 18.21 -3.18 25.95
N ASP A 111 19.34 -2.65 26.44
CA ASP A 111 20.67 -3.07 26.02
C ASP A 111 20.81 -3.10 24.48
N ASN A 112 21.01 -4.30 23.90
CA ASN A 112 21.15 -4.52 22.46
C ASN A 112 19.89 -5.12 21.81
N MET A 113 18.76 -5.02 22.48
CA MET A 113 17.47 -5.54 21.99
C MET A 113 16.44 -4.43 21.94
N LEU A 114 15.43 -4.64 21.10
CA LEU A 114 14.20 -3.86 21.10
C LEU A 114 13.08 -4.72 21.67
N VAL A 115 12.27 -4.11 22.54
CA VAL A 115 11.10 -4.73 23.13
C VAL A 115 9.88 -3.90 22.77
N ALA A 116 8.83 -4.54 22.29
CA ALA A 116 7.53 -3.91 22.06
C ALA A 116 6.42 -4.76 22.66
N ILE A 117 5.31 -4.14 23.03
CA ILE A 117 4.14 -4.83 23.57
C ILE A 117 2.86 -4.38 22.88
N ASP A 118 1.94 -5.33 22.69
CA ASP A 118 0.52 -5.04 22.58
C ASP A 118 -0.19 -5.45 23.88
N ALA A 119 -1.51 -5.55 23.90
CA ALA A 119 -2.27 -5.90 25.10
C ALA A 119 -2.13 -7.38 25.55
N GLN A 120 -1.59 -8.26 24.71
CA GLN A 120 -1.50 -9.71 24.93
C GLN A 120 -0.12 -10.32 24.66
N GLN A 121 0.72 -9.66 23.88
CA GLN A 121 1.99 -10.18 23.38
C GLN A 121 3.12 -9.20 23.66
N LEU A 122 4.30 -9.78 23.88
CA LEU A 122 5.57 -9.07 23.93
C LEU A 122 6.45 -9.58 22.80
N TYR A 123 7.05 -8.64 22.08
CA TYR A 123 7.86 -8.89 20.90
C TYR A 123 9.31 -8.49 21.19
N LEU A 124 10.23 -9.41 20.95
CA LEU A 124 11.68 -9.20 21.12
C LEU A 124 12.36 -9.17 19.76
N PHE A 125 13.19 -8.15 19.54
CA PHE A 125 13.95 -7.97 18.31
C PHE A 125 15.42 -7.76 18.64
N ASN A 126 16.28 -8.06 17.67
CA ASN A 126 17.65 -7.59 17.71
C ASN A 126 17.74 -6.08 17.39
N ASP A 127 18.95 -5.53 17.50
CA ASP A 127 19.28 -4.15 17.16
C ASP A 127 18.96 -3.77 15.69
N LEU A 128 18.96 -4.75 14.79
CA LEU A 128 18.58 -4.61 13.38
C LEU A 128 17.06 -4.62 13.13
N GLY A 129 16.23 -4.78 14.16
CA GLY A 129 14.77 -4.82 14.02
C GLY A 129 14.21 -6.15 13.53
N GLN A 130 15.00 -7.23 13.57
CA GLN A 130 14.54 -8.57 13.20
C GLN A 130 13.91 -9.24 14.41
N LEU A 131 12.64 -9.63 14.29
CA LEU A 131 11.89 -10.34 15.33
C LEU A 131 12.60 -11.66 15.67
N GLN A 132 13.00 -11.81 16.93
CA GLN A 132 13.64 -13.00 17.47
C GLN A 132 12.63 -13.88 18.19
N GLU A 133 11.75 -13.28 19.00
CA GLU A 133 10.82 -14.02 19.84
C GLU A 133 9.50 -13.26 20.03
N THR A 134 8.43 -14.02 20.25
CA THR A 134 7.12 -13.52 20.66
C THR A 134 6.65 -14.30 21.88
N GLN A 135 6.37 -13.58 22.96
CA GLN A 135 5.89 -14.13 24.21
C GLN A 135 4.40 -13.83 24.38
N ASN A 136 3.69 -14.71 25.07
CA ASN A 136 2.29 -14.54 25.43
C ASN A 136 1.98 -15.30 26.73
N ALA A 137 0.71 -15.31 27.15
CA ALA A 137 0.31 -15.97 28.40
C ALA A 137 0.72 -17.45 28.52
N SER A 138 0.84 -18.17 27.40
CA SER A 138 1.27 -19.58 27.40
C SER A 138 2.77 -19.77 27.64
N THR A 139 3.58 -18.73 27.42
CA THR A 139 5.03 -18.72 27.67
C THR A 139 5.38 -18.09 29.02
N GLY A 140 4.38 -17.76 29.86
CA GLY A 140 4.59 -17.15 31.17
C GLY A 140 4.49 -15.62 31.19
N LEU A 141 4.18 -14.96 30.07
CA LEU A 141 3.95 -13.52 30.04
C LEU A 141 2.69 -13.15 30.85
N PRO A 142 2.74 -12.13 31.72
CA PRO A 142 1.55 -11.61 32.39
C PRO A 142 0.47 -11.16 31.39
N SER A 143 -0.80 -11.46 31.68
CA SER A 143 -1.91 -11.04 30.83
C SER A 143 -2.32 -9.59 31.08
N GLY A 144 -2.96 -8.95 30.10
CA GLY A 144 -3.57 -7.64 30.26
C GLY A 144 -2.53 -6.52 30.33
N LEU A 145 -1.59 -6.51 29.37
CA LEU A 145 -0.50 -5.55 29.33
C LEU A 145 -1.04 -4.13 29.06
N LEU A 146 -0.56 -3.16 29.84
CA LEU A 146 -1.01 -1.77 29.79
C LEU A 146 0.12 -0.77 29.54
N ALA A 147 1.33 -1.05 30.02
CA ALA A 147 2.49 -0.18 29.82
C ALA A 147 3.81 -0.94 30.01
N LEU A 148 4.86 -0.45 29.36
CA LEU A 148 6.23 -0.93 29.50
C LEU A 148 7.10 0.17 30.15
N ALA A 149 8.06 -0.24 30.98
CA ALA A 149 9.09 0.65 31.52
C ALA A 149 10.44 -0.05 31.53
N ILE A 150 11.50 0.74 31.39
CA ILE A 150 12.87 0.27 31.52
C ILE A 150 13.46 0.91 32.77
N VAL A 151 13.77 0.11 33.79
CA VAL A 151 14.35 0.58 35.05
C VAL A 151 15.55 -0.29 35.38
N ASP A 152 16.71 0.34 35.54
CA ASP A 152 18.01 -0.31 35.80
C ASP A 152 18.34 -1.43 34.80
N GLY A 153 18.05 -1.19 33.51
CA GLY A 153 18.30 -2.15 32.42
C GLY A 153 17.31 -3.32 32.35
N ARG A 154 16.32 -3.38 33.25
CA ARG A 154 15.29 -4.45 33.23
C ARG A 154 13.98 -3.95 32.66
N VAL A 155 13.25 -4.88 32.02
CA VAL A 155 11.89 -4.63 31.54
C VAL A 155 10.90 -4.79 32.68
N TRP A 156 9.99 -3.83 32.77
CA TRP A 156 8.87 -3.83 33.69
C TRP A 156 7.58 -3.70 32.88
N LEU A 157 6.56 -4.43 33.32
CA LEU A 157 5.24 -4.43 32.72
C LEU A 157 4.20 -3.99 33.76
N ASN A 158 3.39 -3.01 33.39
CA ASN A 158 2.16 -2.71 34.08
C ASN A 158 1.04 -3.53 33.46
N THR A 159 0.26 -4.21 34.28
CA THR A 159 -0.88 -5.02 33.84
C THR A 159 -2.12 -4.69 34.64
N ASP A 160 -3.27 -5.19 34.19
CA ASP A 160 -4.52 -5.15 34.95
C ASP A 160 -4.45 -5.85 36.32
N ASN A 161 -3.52 -6.79 36.50
CA ASN A 161 -3.34 -7.62 37.69
C ASN A 161 -2.13 -7.20 38.56
N GLY A 162 -1.41 -6.15 38.20
CA GLY A 162 -0.27 -5.64 38.95
C GLY A 162 0.96 -5.36 38.11
N VAL A 163 2.09 -5.13 38.79
CA VAL A 163 3.37 -4.81 38.16
C VAL A 163 4.27 -6.03 38.18
N TYR A 164 4.89 -6.32 37.03
CA TYR A 164 5.80 -7.44 36.85
C TYR A 164 7.15 -6.94 36.36
N GLN A 165 8.22 -7.60 36.79
CA GLN A 165 9.57 -7.38 36.34
C GLN A 165 10.11 -8.64 35.67
N ALA A 166 10.75 -8.47 34.53
CA ALA A 166 11.51 -9.53 33.87
C ALA A 166 12.84 -9.80 34.60
N ASP A 167 13.29 -11.04 34.54
CA ASP A 167 14.68 -11.40 34.82
C ASP A 167 15.64 -10.85 33.75
N GLU A 168 16.95 -11.07 33.90
CA GLU A 168 17.99 -10.54 32.99
C GLU A 168 17.86 -11.09 31.56
N GLN A 169 17.25 -12.27 31.40
CA GLN A 169 17.10 -12.93 30.10
C GLN A 169 15.75 -12.64 29.44
N LEU A 170 14.86 -11.87 30.09
CA LEU A 170 13.48 -11.62 29.64
C LEU A 170 12.68 -12.92 29.43
N ILE A 171 12.87 -13.93 30.27
CA ILE A 171 12.16 -15.21 30.21
C ILE A 171 11.16 -15.31 31.36
N ASP A 172 11.59 -14.97 32.58
CA ASP A 172 10.79 -15.16 33.79
C ASP A 172 10.22 -13.82 34.29
N TRP A 173 8.93 -13.83 34.62
CA TRP A 173 8.19 -12.65 35.09
C TRP A 173 7.83 -12.77 36.57
N GLN A 174 8.33 -11.84 37.38
CA GLN A 174 8.07 -11.82 38.81
C GLN A 174 7.15 -10.66 39.18
N ALA A 175 6.06 -10.96 39.90
CA ALA A 175 5.18 -9.94 40.45
C ALA A 175 5.91 -9.14 41.54
N ILE A 176 5.91 -7.82 41.41
CA ILE A 176 6.58 -6.93 42.35
C ILE A 176 5.54 -6.41 43.35
N ALA A 177 5.88 -6.53 44.63
CA ALA A 177 5.11 -5.95 45.74
C ALA A 177 4.96 -4.43 45.55
N PRO A 178 4.01 -3.77 46.25
CA PRO A 178 3.73 -2.35 46.03
C PRO A 178 5.01 -1.51 46.03
N LEU A 179 5.23 -0.83 44.91
CA LEU A 179 6.45 -0.07 44.67
C LEU A 179 6.58 1.06 45.70
N THR A 180 7.72 1.12 46.38
CA THR A 180 8.05 2.26 47.26
C THR A 180 8.42 3.52 46.47
N THR A 181 8.85 3.36 45.23
CA THR A 181 9.20 4.44 44.30
C THR A 181 8.37 4.32 43.02
N PRO A 182 7.76 5.42 42.53
CA PRO A 182 6.98 5.37 41.30
C PRO A 182 7.87 4.99 40.10
N VAL A 183 7.41 4.03 39.31
CA VAL A 183 8.05 3.64 38.05
C VAL A 183 7.70 4.65 36.97
N ALA A 184 8.71 5.14 36.26
CA ALA A 184 8.52 5.99 35.09
C ALA A 184 8.16 5.12 33.87
N TRP A 185 6.87 4.92 33.65
CA TRP A 185 6.35 4.24 32.47
C TRP A 185 6.71 4.99 31.19
N LEU A 186 6.96 4.25 30.11
CA LEU A 186 7.18 4.85 28.81
C LEU A 186 5.95 5.66 28.40
N SER A 187 6.20 6.92 28.07
CA SER A 187 5.18 7.84 27.56
C SER A 187 5.47 8.17 26.11
N GLU A 188 4.44 8.13 25.28
CA GLU A 188 4.50 8.63 23.92
C GLU A 188 4.92 10.11 23.89
N SER A 189 5.70 10.49 22.87
CA SER A 189 6.00 11.90 22.58
C SER A 189 4.73 12.64 22.16
N LYS A 190 4.57 13.88 22.61
CA LYS A 190 3.45 14.75 22.21
C LYS A 190 3.52 15.20 20.75
N VAL A 191 4.66 15.05 20.10
CA VAL A 191 4.87 15.48 18.72
C VAL A 191 4.80 14.25 17.83
N VAL A 192 3.70 14.14 17.07
CA VAL A 192 3.55 13.14 16.02
C VAL A 192 4.17 13.67 14.74
N ASP A 193 5.16 12.95 14.23
CA ASP A 193 5.77 13.25 12.95
C ASP A 193 4.79 12.95 11.80
N LYS A 194 4.45 13.96 11.00
CA LYS A 194 3.56 13.83 9.85
C LYS A 194 4.14 12.91 8.77
N GLU A 195 5.46 12.81 8.69
CA GLU A 195 6.13 11.92 7.74
C GLU A 195 5.82 10.45 8.06
N VAL A 196 5.83 10.09 9.34
CA VAL A 196 5.49 8.73 9.81
C VAL A 196 4.03 8.39 9.54
N VAL A 197 3.13 9.35 9.71
CA VAL A 197 1.70 9.17 9.36
C VAL A 197 1.54 8.86 7.88
N ASN A 198 2.20 9.62 7.01
CA ASN A 198 2.14 9.37 5.55
C ASN A 198 2.82 8.05 5.16
N LEU A 199 3.95 7.72 5.80
CA LEU A 199 4.66 6.46 5.58
C LEU A 199 3.74 5.27 5.90
N ALA A 200 3.08 5.28 7.05
CA ALA A 200 2.16 4.23 7.46
C ALA A 200 0.98 4.09 6.48
N ARG A 201 0.42 5.20 6.00
CA ARG A 201 -0.60 5.18 4.94
C ARG A 201 -0.08 4.59 3.64
N SER A 202 1.16 4.88 3.28
CA SER A 202 1.77 4.46 2.02
C SER A 202 2.13 2.97 1.96
N ALA A 203 2.18 2.28 3.11
CA ALA A 203 2.69 0.93 3.25
C ALA A 203 2.08 -0.09 2.27
N ASN A 204 0.80 0.07 1.94
CA ASN A 204 0.04 -0.91 1.16
C ASN A 204 -0.39 -0.42 -0.23
N LEU A 205 0.01 0.80 -0.64
CA LEU A 205 -0.31 1.33 -1.97
C LEU A 205 0.97 1.59 -2.76
N HIS A 206 1.20 0.77 -3.79
CA HIS A 206 2.35 0.85 -4.67
C HIS A 206 1.99 1.47 -6.03
N TRP A 207 2.97 2.03 -6.74
CA TRP A 207 2.76 2.64 -8.06
C TRP A 207 2.22 1.67 -9.11
N GLN A 208 2.53 0.38 -9.00
CA GLN A 208 1.98 -0.67 -9.86
C GLN A 208 0.44 -0.67 -9.80
N ARG A 209 -0.13 -0.49 -8.61
CA ARG A 209 -1.58 -0.43 -8.43
C ARG A 209 -2.18 0.79 -9.13
N VAL A 210 -1.54 1.94 -8.99
CA VAL A 210 -1.96 3.19 -9.65
C VAL A 210 -1.93 3.04 -11.17
N MET A 211 -0.88 2.42 -11.72
CA MET A 211 -0.76 2.16 -13.16
C MET A 211 -1.83 1.17 -13.64
N LEU A 212 -2.12 0.11 -12.87
CA LEU A 212 -3.20 -0.84 -13.15
C LEU A 212 -4.58 -0.18 -13.17
N ASP A 213 -4.86 0.68 -12.20
CA ASP A 213 -6.13 1.39 -12.15
C ASP A 213 -6.24 2.42 -13.28
N LEU A 214 -5.15 3.09 -13.66
CA LEU A 214 -5.11 3.95 -14.85
C LEU A 214 -5.34 3.15 -16.14
N HIS A 215 -4.68 2.00 -16.28
CA HIS A 215 -4.77 1.13 -17.46
C HIS A 215 -6.20 0.60 -17.66
N SER A 216 -6.87 0.24 -16.57
CA SER A 216 -8.25 -0.27 -16.56
C SER A 216 -9.33 0.83 -16.53
N GLY A 217 -8.94 2.10 -16.46
CA GLY A 217 -9.85 3.24 -16.28
C GLY A 217 -10.30 3.46 -14.85
N ARG A 218 -10.25 2.45 -13.96
CA ARG A 218 -10.69 2.52 -12.55
C ARG A 218 -10.14 3.70 -11.74
N LEU A 219 -8.99 4.27 -12.13
CA LEU A 219 -8.45 5.50 -11.51
C LEU A 219 -9.39 6.71 -11.61
N PHE A 220 -10.42 6.69 -12.47
CA PHE A 220 -11.42 7.75 -12.58
C PHE A 220 -12.81 7.31 -12.08
N GLY A 221 -12.87 6.24 -11.29
CA GLY A 221 -14.10 5.69 -10.71
C GLY A 221 -14.87 4.75 -11.65
N HIS A 222 -15.94 4.14 -11.12
CA HIS A 222 -16.65 3.05 -11.82
C HIS A 222 -17.24 3.43 -13.19
N LEU A 223 -17.72 4.67 -13.35
CA LEU A 223 -18.30 5.15 -14.61
C LEU A 223 -17.29 5.15 -15.76
N SER A 224 -16.02 5.41 -15.44
CA SER A 224 -14.96 5.51 -16.44
C SER A 224 -14.57 4.15 -17.05
N VAL A 225 -14.89 3.03 -16.38
CA VAL A 225 -14.69 1.69 -16.93
C VAL A 225 -15.54 1.50 -18.20
N TRP A 226 -16.81 1.95 -18.17
CA TRP A 226 -17.67 1.95 -19.35
C TRP A 226 -17.15 2.86 -20.48
N LEU A 227 -16.47 3.95 -20.13
CA LEU A 227 -15.80 4.82 -21.10
C LEU A 227 -14.59 4.09 -21.74
N TRP A 228 -13.83 3.33 -20.96
CA TRP A 228 -12.76 2.47 -21.46
C TRP A 228 -13.30 1.40 -22.42
N ASP A 229 -14.44 0.78 -22.10
CA ASP A 229 -15.12 -0.17 -22.98
C ASP A 229 -15.56 0.50 -24.30
N LEU A 230 -16.02 1.76 -24.25
CA LEU A 230 -16.35 2.53 -25.44
C LEU A 230 -15.10 2.79 -26.32
N PHE A 231 -13.96 3.11 -25.71
CA PHE A 231 -12.70 3.24 -26.45
C PHE A 231 -12.23 1.91 -27.04
N ALA A 232 -12.38 0.80 -26.30
CA ALA A 232 -12.09 -0.55 -26.81
C ALA A 232 -12.99 -0.91 -28.01
N LEU A 233 -14.28 -0.55 -27.96
CA LEU A 233 -15.20 -0.72 -29.09
C LEU A 233 -14.80 0.16 -30.28
N ALA A 234 -14.39 1.41 -30.04
CA ALA A 234 -13.88 2.29 -31.08
C ALA A 234 -12.63 1.71 -31.76
N LEU A 235 -11.71 1.16 -30.97
CA LEU A 235 -10.53 0.44 -31.46
C LEU A 235 -10.90 -0.76 -32.32
N LEU A 236 -11.87 -1.57 -31.89
CA LEU A 236 -12.37 -2.70 -32.65
C LEU A 236 -12.95 -2.23 -33.99
N MET A 237 -13.77 -1.18 -33.98
CA MET A 237 -14.35 -0.60 -35.20
C MET A 237 -13.28 -0.07 -36.15
N VAL A 238 -12.27 0.65 -35.65
CA VAL A 238 -11.15 1.17 -36.45
C VAL A 238 -10.33 0.01 -37.03
N SER A 239 -10.05 -1.03 -36.25
CA SER A 239 -9.29 -2.22 -36.70
C SER A 239 -10.03 -2.96 -37.81
N LEU A 240 -11.32 -3.24 -37.63
CA LEU A 240 -12.16 -3.92 -38.63
C LEU A 240 -12.33 -3.09 -39.90
N SER A 241 -12.59 -1.78 -39.75
CA SER A 241 -12.76 -0.89 -40.90
C SER A 241 -11.45 -0.67 -41.66
N GLY A 242 -10.31 -0.60 -40.97
CA GLY A 242 -8.97 -0.56 -41.58
C GLY A 242 -8.67 -1.81 -42.39
N PHE A 243 -8.87 -2.99 -41.79
CA PHE A 243 -8.71 -4.28 -42.47
C PHE A 243 -9.61 -4.41 -43.70
N TRP A 244 -10.88 -4.01 -43.58
CA TRP A 244 -11.81 -4.01 -44.71
C TRP A 244 -11.39 -3.05 -45.83
N ILE A 245 -10.90 -1.85 -45.49
CA ILE A 245 -10.39 -0.90 -46.48
C ILE A 245 -9.17 -1.49 -47.20
N TRP A 246 -8.24 -2.12 -46.47
CA TRP A 246 -7.07 -2.77 -47.03
C TRP A 246 -7.43 -3.91 -48.00
N LEU A 247 -8.33 -4.82 -47.62
CA LEU A 247 -8.84 -5.88 -48.51
C LEU A 247 -9.48 -5.35 -49.81
N LYS A 248 -10.03 -4.13 -49.76
CA LYS A 248 -10.67 -3.47 -50.90
C LYS A 248 -9.70 -2.68 -51.77
N GLN A 249 -8.50 -2.37 -51.28
CA GLN A 249 -7.48 -1.70 -52.06
C GLN A 249 -6.96 -2.70 -53.11
N LYS A 250 -7.16 -2.39 -54.39
CA LYS A 250 -6.48 -3.11 -55.47
C LYS A 250 -5.01 -2.68 -55.44
N PRO A 251 -4.05 -3.59 -55.63
CA PRO A 251 -2.66 -3.20 -55.78
C PRO A 251 -2.55 -2.17 -56.92
N PRO A 252 -1.69 -1.15 -56.78
CA PRO A 252 -1.44 -0.23 -57.89
C PRO A 252 -0.98 -1.05 -59.08
N ARG A 253 -1.59 -0.80 -60.24
CA ARG A 253 -1.12 -1.33 -61.54
C ARG A 253 0.06 -0.49 -62.00
#